data_AF-A0A072UBA6-F1
#
_entry.id   AF-A0A072UBA6-F1
#
_cell.length_a   1.000
_cell.length_b   1.000
_cell.length_c   1.000
_cell.angle_alpha   90.00
_cell.angle_beta   90.00
_cell.angle_gamma   90.00
#
_symmetry.space_group_name_H-M   'P 1'
#
loop_
_entity.id
_entity.type
_entity.pdbx_description
1 polymer ?
#
loop_
_entity_poly.entity_id
_entity_poly.type
_entity_poly.pdbx_seq_one_letter_code
_entity_poly.pdbx_strand_id
1 'polypeptide(L)' 'MSALGVVGLALNLRAYDFVSQEIRAAEDPEFETFYTKDILLNEGVRAWMAAQDHPRENLIFPEEVLPRGNAL' A
#
# COMPACT_ATOMS: atom_id res chain seq x y z
N MET A 1 2.23 -10.98 -22.30
CA MET A 1 1.31 -11.11 -21.14
C MET A 1 1.23 -9.82 -20.32
N SER A 2 2.32 -9.07 -20.10
CA SER A 2 2.33 -7.81 -19.35
C SER A 2 1.29 -6.77 -19.81
N ALA A 3 1.12 -6.59 -21.12
CA ALA A 3 0.18 -5.61 -21.67
C ALA A 3 -1.28 -5.83 -21.20
N LEU A 4 -1.75 -7.08 -21.11
CA LEU A 4 -3.10 -7.38 -20.61
C LEU A 4 -3.26 -6.99 -19.13
N GLY A 5 -2.22 -7.22 -18.32
CA GLY A 5 -2.19 -6.77 -16.92
C GLY A 5 -2.28 -5.25 -16.81
N VAL A 6 -1.56 -4.51 -17.66
CA VAL A 6 -1.61 -3.04 -17.70
C VAL A 6 -2.99 -2.52 -18.09
N VAL A 7 -3.73 -3.19 -18.99
CA VAL A 7 -5.12 -2.82 -19.30
C VAL A 7 -6.00 -2.91 -18.04
N GLY A 8 -5.81 -3.92 -17.19
CA GLY A 8 -6.49 -4.00 -15.89
C GLY A 8 -6.10 -2.85 -14.95
N LEU A 9 -4.81 -2.53 -14.86
CA LEU A 9 -4.31 -1.41 -14.05
C LEU A 9 -4.91 -0.06 -14.47
N ALA A 10 -5.19 0.15 -15.75
CA ALA A 10 -5.86 1.36 -16.24
C ALA A 10 -7.26 1.56 -15.63
N LEU A 11 -7.89 0.48 -15.14
CA LEU A 11 -9.18 0.48 -14.45
C LEU A 11 -9.04 0.22 -12.94
N ASN A 12 -7.83 0.30 -12.38
CA ASN A 12 -7.50 -0.09 -11.01
C ASN A 12 -7.79 -1.56 -10.66
N LEU A 13 -8.00 -2.43 -11.66
CA LEU A 13 -8.23 -3.86 -11.47
C LEU A 13 -6.89 -4.55 -11.21
N ARG A 14 -6.53 -4.65 -9.93
CA ARG A 14 -5.23 -5.12 -9.45
C ARG A 14 -5.36 -6.47 -8.78
N ALA A 15 -4.35 -7.32 -8.98
CA ALA A 15 -4.05 -8.40 -8.06
C ALA A 15 -3.28 -7.80 -6.86
N TYR A 16 -3.94 -6.91 -6.11
CA TYR A 16 -3.32 -6.18 -5.01
C TYR A 16 -3.24 -7.06 -3.76
N ASP A 17 -4.36 -7.70 -3.39
CA ASP A 17 -4.44 -8.49 -2.17
C ASP A 17 -4.74 -9.98 -2.40
N PHE A 18 -4.21 -10.81 -1.49
CA PHE A 18 -4.74 -12.15 -1.22
C PHE A 18 -5.67 -12.07 -0.01
N VAL A 19 -6.98 -12.11 -0.24
CA VAL A 19 -8.00 -11.99 0.82
C VAL A 19 -7.81 -13.01 1.96
N SER A 20 -7.34 -14.22 1.65
CA SER A 20 -7.06 -15.23 2.69
C SER A 20 -5.90 -14.84 3.62
N GLN A 21 -4.89 -14.13 3.11
CA GLN A 21 -3.80 -13.62 3.93
C GLN A 21 -4.25 -12.44 4.78
N GLU A 22 -5.03 -11.52 4.21
CA GLU A 22 -5.60 -10.39 4.96
C GLU A 22 -6.47 -10.85 6.13
N ILE A 23 -7.35 -11.84 5.89
CA ILE A 23 -8.18 -12.42 6.96
C ILE A 23 -7.31 -13.00 8.07
N ARG A 24 -6.27 -13.77 7.72
CA ARG A 24 -5.40 -14.38 8.72
C ARG A 24 -4.59 -13.34 9.50
N ALA A 25 -4.00 -12.37 8.81
CA ALA A 25 -3.20 -11.31 9.43
C ALA A 25 -4.06 -10.38 10.31
N ALA A 26 -5.33 -10.18 9.96
CA ALA A 26 -6.26 -9.41 10.77
C ALA A 26 -6.66 -10.12 12.08
N GLU A 27 -6.73 -11.46 12.06
CA GLU A 27 -7.06 -12.28 13.24
C GLU A 27 -5.85 -12.61 14.11
N ASP A 28 -4.67 -12.76 13.51
CA ASP A 28 -3.43 -13.22 14.15
C ASP A 28 -2.29 -12.21 13.95
N PRO A 29 -2.01 -11.35 14.96
CA PRO A 29 -0.95 -10.34 14.88
C PRO A 29 0.47 -10.90 14.74
N GLU A 30 0.68 -12.18 15.03
CA GLU A 30 1.99 -12.85 14.85
C GLU A 30 2.16 -13.40 13.42
N PHE A 31 1.07 -13.45 12.64
CA PHE A 31 1.11 -13.92 11.28
C PHE A 31 1.73 -12.87 10.35
N GLU A 32 2.95 -13.13 9.90
CA GLU A 32 3.67 -12.26 8.97
C GLU A 32 4.26 -13.07 7.81
N THR A 33 4.12 -12.55 6.59
CA THR A 33 4.73 -13.10 5.38
C THR A 33 5.46 -11.98 4.61
N PHE A 34 6.23 -12.33 3.58
CA PHE A 34 6.78 -11.31 2.68
C PHE A 34 5.69 -10.47 2.01
N TYR A 35 4.53 -11.07 1.70
CA TYR A 35 3.41 -10.35 1.10
C TYR A 35 2.85 -9.27 2.04
N THR A 36 2.62 -9.58 3.33
CA THR A 36 2.10 -8.57 4.28
C THR A 36 3.12 -7.46 4.55
N LYS A 37 4.42 -7.80 4.55
CA LYS A 37 5.51 -6.81 4.67
C LYS A 37 5.56 -5.85 3.48
N ASP A 38 5.37 -6.35 2.26
CA ASP A 38 5.35 -5.50 1.06
C ASP A 38 4.16 -4.54 1.05
N ILE A 39 3.03 -4.90 1.67
CA ILE A 39 1.89 -3.99 1.84
C ILE A 39 2.28 -2.78 2.70
N LEU A 40 3.01 -2.98 3.81
CA LEU A 40 3.50 -1.88 4.65
C LEU A 40 4.44 -0.95 3.87
N LEU A 41 5.29 -1.49 3.00
CA LEU A 41 6.14 -0.67 2.11
C LEU A 41 5.29 0.16 1.14
N ASN A 42 4.26 -0.45 0.55
CA ASN A 42 3.35 0.23 -0.37
C ASN A 42 2.55 1.35 0.32
N GLU A 43 2.17 1.17 1.58
CA GLU A 43 1.53 2.21 2.40
C GLU A 43 2.46 3.41 2.62
N GLY A 44 3.72 3.12 2.96
CA GLY A 44 4.78 4.14 3.05
C GLY A 44 4.91 4.93 1.75
N VAL A 45 5.13 4.24 0.63
CA VAL A 45 5.27 4.88 -0.69
C VAL A 45 4.08 5.80 -1.00
N ARG A 46 2.84 5.32 -0.79
CA ARG A 46 1.64 6.12 -1.06
C ARG A 46 1.57 7.37 -0.19
N ALA A 47 1.72 7.24 1.12
CA ALA A 47 1.57 8.37 2.05
C ALA A 47 2.68 9.42 1.84
N TRP A 48 3.93 8.96 1.67
CA TRP A 48 5.09 9.84 1.55
C TRP A 48 5.20 10.53 0.19
N MET A 49 4.73 9.90 -0.89
CA MET A 49 4.85 10.49 -2.24
C MET A 49 3.60 11.26 -2.67
N ALA A 50 2.39 10.89 -2.23
CA ALA A 50 1.14 11.40 -2.81
C ALA A 50 1.00 12.92 -2.76
N ALA A 51 1.47 13.58 -1.69
CA ALA A 51 1.34 15.04 -1.57
C ALA A 51 2.10 15.81 -2.67
N GLN A 52 3.23 15.28 -3.13
CA GLN A 52 4.04 15.89 -4.19
C GLN A 52 3.69 15.35 -5.57
N ASP A 53 3.42 14.05 -5.69
CA ASP A 53 3.14 13.39 -6.97
C ASP A 53 1.74 13.75 -7.50
N HIS A 54 0.78 13.99 -6.59
CA HIS A 54 -0.58 14.39 -6.91
C HIS A 54 -0.91 15.81 -6.41
N PRO A 55 -0.24 16.86 -6.93
CA PRO A 55 -0.38 18.23 -6.41
C PRO A 55 -1.80 18.79 -6.55
N ARG A 56 -2.57 18.28 -7.52
CA ARG A 56 -3.97 18.67 -7.73
C ARG A 56 -4.87 18.34 -6.52
N GLU A 57 -4.55 17.30 -5.77
CA GLU A 57 -5.34 16.85 -4.63
C GLU A 57 -5.14 17.74 -3.38
N ASN A 58 -4.16 18.65 -3.40
CA ASN A 58 -3.83 19.55 -2.28
C ASN A 58 -3.68 18.81 -0.94
N LEU A 59 -3.09 17.62 -0.96
CA LEU A 59 -2.95 16.78 0.21
C LEU A 59 -1.97 17.40 1.20
N ILE A 60 -2.40 17.53 2.45
CA ILE A 60 -1.57 17.92 3.58
C ILE A 60 -1.71 16.84 4.64
N PHE A 61 -0.64 16.05 4.81
CA PHE A 61 -0.56 15.05 5.85
C PHE A 61 0.26 15.59 7.01
N PRO A 62 -0.33 15.75 8.22
CA PRO A 62 0.42 16.00 9.44
C PRO A 62 1.47 14.91 9.70
N GLU A 63 2.52 15.22 10.47
CA GLU A 63 3.60 14.27 10.72
C GLU A 63 3.13 13.02 11.47
N GLU A 64 2.16 13.17 12.37
CA GLU A 64 1.62 12.08 13.19
C GLU A 64 0.85 11.01 12.41
N VAL A 65 0.39 11.32 11.19
CA VAL A 65 -0.35 10.35 10.35
C VAL A 65 0.55 9.66 9.32
N LEU A 66 1.82 10.09 9.17
CA LEU A 66 2.74 9.46 8.23
C LEU A 66 3.21 8.12 8.78
N PRO A 67 3.01 7.00 8.04
CA PRO A 67 3.46 5.69 8.49
C PRO A 67 4.99 5.63 8.50
N ARG A 68 5.56 5.26 9.65
CA ARG A 68 7.00 5.06 9.84
C ARG A 68 7.25 3.84 10.71
N GLY A 69 8.34 3.14 10.40
CA GLY A 69 8.94 2.17 11.31
C GLY A 69 9.64 2.88 12.47
N ASN A 70 10.05 2.11 13.48
CA ASN A 70 10.75 2.67 14.62
C ASN A 70 12.14 3.24 14.22
N ALA A 71 12.42 4.48 14.63
CA ALA A 71 13.73 5.15 14.54
C ALA A 71 14.31 5.42 13.13
N LEU A 72 13.51 5.34 12.06
CA LEU A 72 13.84 5.84 10.71
C LEU A 72 13.31 7.25 10.54
#